data_AF-A0A0X1RWL8-F1
#
_entry.id   AF-A0A0X1RWL8-F1
#
_cell.length_a   1.000
_cell.length_b   1.000
_cell.length_c   1.000
_cell.angle_alpha   90.00
_cell.angle_beta   90.00
_cell.angle_gamma   90.00
#
_symmetry.space_group_name_H-M   'P 1'
#
loop_
_entity.id
_entity.type
_entity.pdbx_description
1 polymer ?
#
loop_
_entity_poly.entity_id
_entity_poly.type
_entity_poly.pdbx_seq_one_letter_code
_entity_poly.pdbx_strand_id
1 'polypeptide(L)'
;MKYLKIININPKGVIDYKTLDINQFVVGTQVYDLEKGVCLVQTSQVNFEPHSDIMELTVDEYNTQVDIINAMSPQVQEKNEIDELKVENEALKASQLEQDTLIMELMLGGAV
;
A
#
# COMPACT_ATOMS: atom_id res chain seq x y z
N MET A 1 -10.53 -8.70 22.73
CA MET A 1 -9.55 -8.72 21.64
C MET A 1 -8.67 -7.50 21.78
N LYS A 2 -7.40 -7.63 21.39
CA LYS A 2 -6.42 -6.53 21.41
C LYS A 2 -5.84 -6.32 20.02
N TYR A 3 -5.47 -5.07 19.75
CA TYR A 3 -4.87 -4.64 18.49
C TYR A 3 -3.47 -4.16 18.81
N LEU A 4 -2.48 -4.78 18.20
CA LEU A 4 -1.08 -4.58 18.59
C LEU A 4 -0.28 -4.07 17.42
N LYS A 5 0.65 -3.18 17.74
CA LYS A 5 1.74 -2.75 16.91
C LYS A 5 3.05 -3.26 17.51
N ILE A 6 3.82 -3.98 16.71
CA ILE A 6 5.08 -4.60 17.11
C ILE A 6 6.19 -3.97 16.26
N ILE A 7 7.14 -3.30 16.90
CA ILE A 7 8.18 -2.49 16.25
C ILE A 7 9.54 -3.17 16.43
N ASN A 8 9.72 -4.34 15.83
CA ASN A 8 10.98 -5.09 15.93
C ASN A 8 11.26 -6.06 14.77
N ILE A 9 10.77 -5.76 13.58
CA ILE A 9 11.16 -6.54 12.39
C ILE A 9 12.67 -6.39 12.21
N ASN A 10 13.40 -7.50 12.28
CA ASN A 10 14.83 -7.47 12.02
C ASN A 10 15.12 -7.32 10.50
N PRO A 11 16.36 -6.99 10.09
CA PRO A 11 16.69 -6.84 8.67
C PRO A 11 16.48 -8.09 7.80
N LYS A 12 16.23 -9.25 8.41
CA LYS A 12 15.90 -10.51 7.71
C LYS A 12 14.38 -10.72 7.56
N GLY A 13 13.56 -9.75 7.97
CA GLY A 13 12.11 -9.84 7.93
C GLY A 13 11.49 -10.71 9.03
N VAL A 14 12.26 -11.10 10.04
CA VAL A 14 11.77 -11.94 11.14
C VAL A 14 11.34 -11.05 12.30
N ILE A 15 10.13 -11.32 12.82
CA ILE A 15 9.56 -10.64 13.97
C ILE A 15 9.83 -11.44 15.23
N ASP A 16 10.21 -10.74 16.28
CA ASP A 16 10.26 -11.31 17.62
C ASP A 16 8.98 -10.92 18.36
N TYR A 17 8.06 -11.87 18.52
CA TYR A 17 6.77 -11.61 19.17
C TYR A 17 6.87 -11.48 20.69
N LYS A 18 8.08 -11.59 21.27
CA LYS A 18 8.38 -11.41 22.70
C LYS A 18 7.47 -12.25 23.59
N THR A 19 6.56 -11.60 24.31
CA THR A 19 5.66 -12.15 25.33
C THR A 19 4.31 -12.58 24.75
N LEU A 20 4.14 -12.45 23.43
CA LEU A 20 2.92 -12.79 22.72
C LEU A 20 2.92 -14.25 22.26
N ASP A 21 1.76 -14.88 22.40
CA ASP A 21 1.48 -16.22 21.89
C ASP A 21 0.88 -16.14 20.49
N ILE A 22 1.67 -16.54 19.49
CA ILE A 22 1.29 -16.51 18.07
C ILE A 22 0.03 -17.37 17.82
N ASN A 23 -0.20 -18.40 18.62
CA ASN A 23 -1.39 -19.26 18.47
C ASN A 23 -2.69 -18.54 18.83
N GLN A 24 -2.61 -17.38 19.50
CA GLN A 24 -3.75 -16.55 19.85
C GLN A 24 -3.96 -15.39 18.87
N PHE A 25 -3.12 -15.29 17.84
CA PHE A 25 -3.30 -14.30 16.77
C PHE A 25 -4.48 -14.67 15.89
N VAL A 26 -5.22 -13.64 15.47
CA VAL A 26 -6.29 -13.81 14.50
C VAL A 26 -5.66 -13.95 13.11
N VAL A 27 -5.90 -15.09 12.47
CA VAL A 27 -5.33 -15.39 11.14
C VAL A 27 -5.83 -14.37 10.11
N GLY A 28 -4.93 -13.90 9.25
CA GLY A 28 -5.24 -12.97 8.16
C GLY A 28 -5.33 -11.50 8.59
N THR A 29 -5.06 -11.20 9.86
CA THR A 29 -5.02 -9.81 10.37
C THR A 29 -3.62 -9.23 10.39
N GLN A 30 -2.59 -10.04 10.15
CA GLN A 30 -1.20 -9.61 10.18
C GLN A 30 -0.90 -8.71 8.98
N VAL A 31 -0.40 -7.50 9.25
CA VAL A 31 0.01 -6.53 8.22
C VAL A 31 1.43 -6.05 8.54
N TYR A 32 2.29 -6.00 7.52
CA TYR A 32 3.71 -5.72 7.69
C TYR A 32 4.12 -4.47 6.92
N ASP A 33 4.73 -3.53 7.62
CA ASP A 33 5.47 -2.41 7.05
C ASP A 33 6.96 -2.70 7.24
N LEU A 34 7.58 -3.29 6.21
CA LEU A 34 8.99 -3.67 6.24
C LEU A 34 9.93 -2.47 6.23
N GLU A 35 9.49 -1.33 5.67
CA GLU A 35 10.29 -0.10 5.63
C GLU A 35 10.43 0.50 7.04
N LYS A 36 9.34 0.50 7.81
CA LYS A 36 9.33 0.99 9.19
C LYS A 36 9.64 -0.09 10.23
N GLY A 37 9.79 -1.34 9.80
CA GLY A 37 10.03 -2.48 10.67
C GLY A 37 8.88 -2.77 11.64
N VAL A 38 7.64 -2.56 11.18
CA VAL A 38 6.41 -2.66 11.99
C VAL A 38 5.54 -3.84 11.54
N CYS A 39 5.00 -4.56 12.51
CA CYS A 39 3.94 -5.55 12.33
C CYS A 39 2.69 -5.11 13.09
N LEU A 40 1.54 -5.13 12.43
CA LEU A 40 0.24 -4.96 13.05
C LEU A 40 -0.45 -6.32 13.14
N VAL A 41 -1.04 -6.63 14.29
CA VAL A 41 -1.78 -7.89 14.48
C VAL A 41 -2.93 -7.74 15.46
N GLN A 42 -4.01 -8.48 15.20
CA GLN A 42 -5.08 -8.68 16.16
C GLN A 42 -4.87 -9.97 16.95
N THR A 43 -5.05 -9.93 18.26
CA THR A 43 -4.90 -11.10 19.14
C THR A 43 -6.07 -11.27 20.11
N SER A 44 -6.34 -12.53 20.45
CA SER A 44 -7.26 -12.91 21.51
C SER A 44 -6.59 -12.93 22.89
N GLN A 45 -5.26 -12.85 22.94
CA GLN A 45 -4.51 -12.81 24.19
C GLN A 45 -4.83 -11.54 24.96
N VAL A 46 -5.39 -11.70 26.15
CA VAL A 46 -5.76 -10.57 27.03
C VAL A 46 -4.56 -10.13 27.88
N ASN A 47 -3.77 -11.11 28.34
CA ASN A 47 -2.66 -10.90 29.26
C ASN A 47 -1.34 -11.25 28.58
N PHE A 48 -0.44 -10.27 28.50
CA PHE A 48 0.95 -10.41 28.11
C PHE A 48 1.78 -9.45 28.95
N GLU A 49 3.05 -9.76 29.18
CA GLU A 49 3.92 -8.83 29.87
C GLU A 49 4.25 -7.65 28.94
N PRO A 50 4.10 -6.38 29.40
CA PRO A 50 4.43 -5.22 28.60
C PRO A 50 5.88 -5.25 28.12
N HIS A 51 6.10 -4.85 26.87
CA HIS A 51 7.43 -4.78 26.28
C HIS A 51 7.56 -3.49 25.48
N SER A 52 8.76 -2.90 25.41
CA SER A 52 9.02 -1.63 24.70
C SER A 52 8.60 -1.66 23.23
N ASP A 53 8.77 -2.82 22.61
CA ASP A 53 8.50 -3.03 21.17
C ASP A 53 7.01 -3.27 20.88
N ILE A 54 6.16 -3.46 21.90
CA ILE A 54 4.74 -3.80 21.75
C ILE A 54 3.90 -2.63 22.25
N MET A 55 3.07 -2.11 21.36
CA MET A 55 2.12 -1.05 21.65
C MET A 55 0.71 -1.54 21.40
N GLU A 56 -0.17 -1.35 22.39
CA GLU A 56 -1.60 -1.57 22.22
C GLU A 56 -2.22 -0.36 21.54
N LEU A 57 -2.99 -0.61 20.49
CA LEU A 57 -3.71 0.39 19.71
C LEU A 57 -5.21 0.30 20.01
N THR A 58 -5.90 1.42 19.83
CA THR A 58 -7.35 1.40 19.65
C THR A 58 -7.71 0.75 18.30
N VAL A 59 -8.98 0.35 18.17
CA VAL A 59 -9.52 -0.20 16.91
C VAL A 59 -9.32 0.79 15.75
N ASP A 60 -9.60 2.07 15.98
CA ASP A 60 -9.53 3.11 14.95
C ASP A 60 -8.09 3.37 14.50
N GLU A 61 -7.14 3.42 15.43
CA GLU A 61 -5.70 3.56 15.12
C GLU A 61 -5.16 2.36 14.36
N TYR A 62 -5.63 1.16 14.71
CA TYR A 62 -5.26 -0.08 14.01
C TYR A 62 -5.75 -0.06 12.57
N ASN A 63 -7.05 0.18 12.36
CA ASN A 63 -7.65 0.20 11.03
C ASN A 63 -7.00 1.26 10.15
N THR A 64 -6.78 2.46 10.70
CA THR A 64 -6.10 3.55 9.98
C THR A 64 -4.69 3.13 9.54
N GLN A 65 -3.90 2.50 10.41
CA GLN A 65 -2.57 2.05 10.04
C GLN A 65 -2.60 0.87 9.04
N VAL A 66 -3.55 -0.05 9.16
CA VAL A 66 -3.76 -1.13 8.19
C VAL A 66 -4.05 -0.57 6.79
N ASP A 67 -4.96 0.41 6.69
CA ASP A 67 -5.31 1.04 5.42
C ASP A 67 -4.12 1.75 4.79
N ILE A 68 -3.32 2.46 5.59
CA ILE A 68 -2.09 3.13 5.13
C ILE A 68 -1.10 2.11 4.58
N ILE A 69 -0.82 1.03 5.30
CA ILE A 69 0.16 0.03 4.87
C ILE A 69 -0.33 -0.70 3.62
N ASN A 70 -1.62 -1.03 3.54
CA ASN A 70 -2.19 -1.70 2.38
C ASN A 70 -2.21 -0.80 1.14
N ALA A 71 -2.46 0.49 1.29
CA ALA A 71 -2.38 1.47 0.20
C ALA A 71 -0.95 1.63 -0.35
N MET A 72 0.07 1.40 0.50
CA MET A 72 1.48 1.37 0.10
C MET A 72 1.93 0.01 -0.45
N SER A 73 1.05 -0.99 -0.53
CA SER A 73 1.44 -2.30 -1.07
C SER A 73 1.86 -2.17 -2.53
N PRO A 74 2.91 -2.90 -2.98
CA PRO A 74 3.41 -2.81 -4.35
C PRO A 74 2.31 -3.02 -5.40
N GLN A 75 1.35 -3.92 -5.11
CA GLN A 75 0.24 -4.23 -6.01
C GLN A 75 -0.70 -3.02 -6.22
N VAL A 76 -0.95 -2.23 -5.18
CA VAL A 76 -1.78 -1.03 -5.28
C VAL A 76 -1.01 0.09 -5.99
N GLN A 77 0.27 0.24 -5.69
CA GLN A 77 1.14 1.22 -6.35
C GLN A 77 1.28 0.94 -7.84
N GLU A 78 1.63 -0.29 -8.22
CA GLU A 78 1.75 -0.74 -9.62
C GLU A 78 0.45 -0.51 -10.40
N LYS A 79 -0.70 -0.80 -9.79
CA LYS A 79 -2.00 -0.55 -10.43
C LYS A 79 -2.22 0.93 -10.70
N ASN A 80 -1.94 1.79 -9.73
CA ASN A 80 -2.10 3.23 -9.89
C ASN A 80 -1.18 3.77 -11.00
N GLU A 81 0.08 3.34 -11.03
CA GLU A 81 1.03 3.70 -12.09
C GLU A 81 0.54 3.26 -13.47
N ILE A 82 0.01 2.03 -13.58
CA ILE A 82 -0.55 1.51 -14.85
C ILE A 82 -1.73 2.37 -15.32
N ASP A 83 -2.61 2.78 -14.42
CA ASP A 83 -3.79 3.57 -14.77
C ASP A 83 -3.40 5.01 -15.16
N GLU A 84 -2.42 5.62 -14.50
CA GLU A 84 -1.83 6.91 -14.91
C GLU A 84 -1.22 6.82 -16.32
N LEU A 85 -0.42 5.79 -16.59
CA LEU A 85 0.22 5.57 -17.89
C LEU A 85 -0.80 5.34 -19.02
N LYS A 86 -1.96 4.75 -18.74
CA LYS A 86 -3.04 4.61 -19.73
C LYS A 86 -3.65 5.96 -20.09
N VAL A 87 -3.94 6.79 -19.09
CA VAL A 87 -4.49 8.14 -19.30
C VAL A 87 -3.52 9.00 -20.12
N GLU A 88 -2.23 8.95 -19.80
CA GLU A 88 -1.20 9.67 -20.57
C GLU A 88 -1.13 9.17 -22.02
N ASN A 89 -1.17 7.85 -22.24
CA ASN A 89 -1.19 7.27 -23.59
C ASN A 89 -2.42 7.69 -24.40
N GLU A 90 -3.60 7.76 -23.79
CA GLU A 90 -4.82 8.22 -24.46
C GLU A 90 -4.72 9.70 -24.86
N ALA A 91 -4.20 10.54 -23.95
CA ALA A 91 -3.96 11.96 -24.24
C ALA A 91 -2.94 12.18 -25.36
N LEU A 92 -1.83 11.42 -25.35
CA LEU A 92 -0.81 11.48 -26.40
C LEU A 92 -1.37 11.05 -27.76
N LYS A 93 -2.17 9.98 -27.81
CA LYS A 93 -2.83 9.52 -29.04
C LYS A 93 -3.81 10.55 -29.59
N ALA A 94 -4.60 11.19 -28.72
CA ALA A 94 -5.50 12.26 -29.13
C ALA A 94 -4.75 13.45 -29.73
N SER A 95 -3.65 13.88 -29.09
CA SER A 95 -2.82 14.98 -29.60
C SER A 95 -2.15 14.64 -30.94
N GLN A 96 -1.65 13.40 -31.12
CA GLN A 96 -1.12 12.95 -32.40
C GLN A 96 -2.17 12.98 -33.51
N LEU A 97 -3.40 12.52 -33.23
CA LEU A 97 -4.50 12.55 -34.19
C LEU A 97 -4.87 13.99 -34.60
N GLU A 98 -4.88 14.93 -33.65
CA GLU A 98 -5.11 16.36 -33.94
C GLU A 98 -3.99 16.94 -34.82
N GLN A 99 -2.73 16.62 -34.52
CA GLN A 99 -1.59 17.04 -35.35
C GLN A 99 -1.67 16.48 -36.77
N ASP A 100 -1.98 15.19 -36.92
CA ASP A 100 -2.14 14.55 -38.22
C ASP A 100 -3.29 15.16 -39.03
N THR A 101 -4.40 15.50 -38.36
CA THR A 101 -5.55 16.18 -38.98
C THR A 101 -5.15 17.57 -39.50
N LEU A 102 -4.47 18.37 -38.68
CA LEU A 102 -3.96 19.68 -39.07
C LEU A 102 -2.97 19.62 -40.24
N ILE A 103 -2.06 18.65 -40.22
CA ILE A 103 -1.11 18.42 -41.32
C ILE A 103 -1.85 18.06 -42.61
N MET A 104 -2.88 17.21 -42.53
CA MET A 104 -3.70 16.84 -43.68
C MET A 104 -4.47 18.05 -44.25
N GLU A 105 -5.07 18.88 -43.39
CA GLU A 105 -5.75 20.11 -43.80
C GLU A 105 -4.80 21.10 -44.49
N LEU A 106 -3.58 21.28 -43.96
CA LEU A 106 -2.57 22.15 -44.58
C LEU A 106 -2.07 21.61 -45.92
N MET A 107 -1.93 20.28 -46.07
CA MET A 107 -1.52 19.66 -47.34
C MET A 107 -2.63 19.69 -48.41
N LEU A 108 -3.90 19.64 -48.02
CA LEU A 108 -5.05 19.70 -48.93
C LEU A 108 -5.49 21.14 -49.25
N GLY A 109 -5.31 22.08 -48.32
CA GLY A 109 -5.65 23.50 -48.48
C GLY A 109 -4.65 24.32 -49.31
N GLY A 110 -3.50 23.74 -49.67
CA GLY A 110 -2.48 24.37 -50.53
C GLY A 110 -2.77 24.31 -52.04
N ALA A 111 -3.95 23.84 -52.45
CA ALA A 111 -4.36 23.74 -53.86
C ALA A 111 -5.55 24.66 -54.17
N VAL A 112 -5.39 25.98 -54.00
CA VAL A 112 -6.15 27.01 -54.73
C VAL A 112 -5.24 28.20 -55.02
#